data_AF-A0AAW6RLG6-F1
#
_entry.id   AF-A0AAW6RLG6-F1
#
_cell.length_a   1.000
_cell.length_b   1.000
_cell.length_c   1.000
_cell.angle_alpha   90.00
_cell.angle_beta   90.00
_cell.angle_gamma   90.00
#
_symmetry.space_group_name_H-M   'P 1'
#
loop_
_entity.id
_entity.type
_entity.pdbx_description
1 polymer ?
#
loop_
_entity_poly.entity_id
_entity_poly.type
_entity_poly.pdbx_seq_one_letter_code
_entity_poly.pdbx_strand_id
1 'polypeptide(L)'
;MRENRCLCQPVTCHPYASSSVGGQFVFEISYRGRAVQIWPSPQVFDDEFRQQVRAWQDAPDSPGRQAYLAWKARKVAQILGLPEEKLLRAVMLPSQQA
;
A
#
# COMPACT_ATOMS: atom_id res chain seq x y z
N MET A 1 1.35 -27.12 -22.60
CA MET A 1 0.99 -26.48 -21.32
C MET A 1 1.90 -25.29 -21.11
N ARG A 2 1.40 -24.06 -21.32
CA ARG A 2 2.15 -22.82 -21.02
C ARG A 2 1.71 -22.32 -19.66
N GLU A 3 2.68 -21.97 -18.83
CA GLU A 3 2.56 -21.68 -17.41
C GLU A 3 1.70 -20.43 -17.16
N ASN A 4 0.44 -20.65 -16.78
CA ASN A 4 -0.39 -19.69 -16.06
C ASN A 4 0.19 -19.46 -14.64
N ARG A 5 1.32 -18.76 -14.52
CA ARG A 5 1.79 -18.20 -13.23
C ARG A 5 1.48 -16.71 -13.08
N CYS A 6 0.51 -16.22 -13.82
CA CYS A 6 -0.05 -14.92 -13.52
C CYS A 6 -0.99 -15.09 -12.33
N LEU A 7 -0.59 -14.51 -11.19
CA LEU A 7 -1.39 -14.33 -9.98
C LEU A 7 -1.51 -15.59 -9.10
N CYS A 8 -0.38 -16.11 -8.59
CA CYS A 8 -0.43 -16.70 -7.25
C CYS A 8 -1.04 -15.63 -6.33
N GLN A 9 -2.13 -15.96 -5.63
CA GLN A 9 -2.68 -15.07 -4.59
C GLN A 9 -1.53 -14.63 -3.68
N PRO A 10 -1.22 -13.33 -3.59
CA PRO A 10 -0.12 -12.89 -2.74
C PRO A 10 -0.61 -13.00 -1.31
N VAL A 11 -0.38 -14.15 -0.67
CA VAL A 11 -0.39 -14.23 0.80
C VAL A 11 0.98 -13.75 1.30
N THR A 12 1.42 -12.59 0.81
CA THR A 12 2.61 -11.90 1.33
C THR A 12 2.15 -11.05 2.50
N CYS A 13 1.85 -11.73 3.61
CA CYS A 13 1.66 -11.04 4.88
C CYS A 13 3.05 -10.64 5.40
N HIS A 14 3.36 -9.34 5.43
CA HIS A 14 4.59 -8.83 6.01
C HIS A 14 4.31 -8.23 7.39
N PRO A 15 5.05 -8.58 8.45
CA PRO A 15 4.74 -8.17 9.83
C PRO A 15 4.76 -6.65 10.04
N TYR A 16 5.46 -5.91 9.18
CA TYR A 16 5.56 -4.45 9.25
C TYR A 16 4.82 -3.71 8.14
N ALA A 17 4.11 -4.43 7.25
CA ALA A 17 3.26 -3.79 6.27
C ALA A 17 1.98 -3.28 6.93
N SER A 18 1.62 -2.04 6.64
CA SER A 18 0.37 -1.47 7.14
C SER A 18 -0.81 -2.25 6.61
N SER A 19 -1.78 -2.53 7.48
CA SER A 19 -3.09 -3.01 7.08
C SER A 19 -3.72 -2.01 6.10
N SER A 20 -4.35 -2.47 5.03
CA SER A 20 -5.09 -1.70 4.03
C SER A 20 -6.58 -2.08 4.12
N VAL A 21 -7.44 -1.38 3.37
CA VAL A 21 -8.91 -1.58 3.41
C VAL A 21 -9.35 -2.99 2.95
N GLY A 22 -8.44 -3.86 2.49
CA GLY A 22 -8.74 -5.25 2.13
C GLY A 22 -7.60 -6.27 2.37
N GLY A 23 -6.65 -6.01 3.27
CA GLY A 23 -5.48 -6.89 3.49
C GLY A 23 -4.20 -6.09 3.67
N GLN A 24 -3.07 -6.53 3.14
CA GLN A 24 -1.85 -5.72 3.08
C GLN A 24 -1.51 -5.39 1.62
N PHE A 25 -1.05 -4.16 1.37
CA PHE A 25 -0.56 -3.77 0.06
C PHE A 25 0.95 -3.98 0.03
N VAL A 26 1.38 -5.11 -0.51
CA VAL A 26 2.79 -5.50 -0.61
C VAL A 26 3.07 -5.91 -2.05
N PHE A 27 4.14 -5.37 -2.62
CA PHE A 27 4.70 -5.83 -3.88
C PHE A 27 5.95 -6.64 -3.59
N GLU A 28 6.11 -7.78 -4.24
CA GLU A 28 7.36 -8.52 -4.25
C GLU A 28 7.91 -8.55 -5.68
N ILE A 29 9.16 -8.15 -5.84
CA ILE A 29 9.87 -8.19 -7.12
C ILE A 29 11.06 -9.13 -6.97
N SER A 30 11.05 -10.20 -7.77
CA SER A 30 12.06 -11.25 -7.72
C SER A 30 12.84 -11.34 -9.03
N TYR A 31 14.17 -11.35 -8.94
CA TYR A 31 15.08 -11.47 -10.08
C TYR A 31 16.37 -12.22 -9.69
N ARG A 32 16.71 -13.27 -10.46
CA ARG A 32 17.93 -14.09 -10.28
C ARG A 32 18.22 -14.51 -8.82
N GLY A 33 17.20 -15.03 -8.12
CA GLY A 33 17.35 -15.50 -6.74
C GLY A 33 17.48 -14.39 -5.68
N ARG A 34 17.23 -13.14 -6.07
CA ARG A 34 17.08 -12.00 -5.16
C ARG A 34 15.63 -11.55 -5.22
N ALA A 35 15.08 -11.17 -4.07
CA ALA A 35 13.73 -10.63 -3.97
C ALA A 35 13.76 -9.36 -3.13
N VAL A 36 12.92 -8.40 -3.50
CA VAL A 36 12.64 -7.19 -2.71
C VAL A 36 11.15 -7.12 -2.44
N GLN A 37 10.79 -6.85 -1.18
CA GLN A 37 9.42 -6.54 -0.79
C GLN A 37 9.28 -5.03 -0.60
N ILE A 38 8.21 -4.47 -1.15
CA ILE A 38 7.92 -3.03 -1.14
C ILE A 38 6.50 -2.82 -0.62
N TRP A 39 6.30 -1.90 0.33
CA TRP A 39 4.98 -1.59 0.88
C TRP A 39 4.84 -0.12 1.30
N PRO A 40 3.60 0.40 1.44
CA PRO A 40 3.36 1.77 1.87
C PRO A 40 3.87 2.05 3.28
N SER A 41 4.49 3.22 3.47
CA SER A 41 5.01 3.67 4.74
C SER A 41 3.88 4.01 5.74
N PRO A 42 3.92 3.48 6.98
CA PRO A 42 2.91 3.80 8.00
C PRO A 42 2.92 5.26 8.44
N GLN A 43 3.97 6.03 8.10
CA GLN A 43 4.05 7.46 8.43
C GLN A 43 3.14 8.32 7.56
N VAL A 44 2.76 7.84 6.37
CA VAL A 44 1.92 8.56 5.41
C VAL A 44 0.55 7.91 5.30
N PHE A 45 0.52 6.58 5.29
CA PHE A 45 -0.67 5.74 5.17
C PHE A 45 -1.07 5.16 6.54
N ASP A 46 -1.23 6.05 7.51
CA ASP A 46 -1.54 5.78 8.92
C ASP A 46 -3.01 5.36 9.17
N ASP A 47 -3.37 5.18 10.45
CA ASP A 47 -4.74 4.85 10.84
C ASP A 47 -5.76 5.93 10.49
N GLU A 48 -5.40 7.21 10.57
CA GLU A 48 -6.29 8.31 10.19
C GLU A 48 -6.64 8.20 8.71
N PHE A 49 -5.63 8.02 7.85
CA PHE A 49 -5.82 7.83 6.42
C PHE A 49 -6.78 6.66 6.14
N ARG A 50 -6.56 5.52 6.81
CA ARG A 50 -7.38 4.33 6.65
C ARG A 50 -8.82 4.54 7.10
N GLN A 51 -9.02 5.20 8.23
CA GLN A 51 -10.35 5.50 8.75
C GLN A 51 -11.10 6.45 7.83
N GLN A 52 -10.44 7.50 7.33
CA GLN A 52 -11.03 8.46 6.40
C GLN A 52 -11.45 7.78 5.09
N VAL A 53 -10.57 7.00 4.49
CA VAL A 53 -10.87 6.27 3.24
C VAL A 53 -11.99 5.26 3.47
N ARG A 54 -11.91 4.43 4.51
CA ARG A 54 -12.92 3.41 4.79
C ARG A 54 -14.31 4.01 5.03
N ALA A 55 -14.37 5.13 5.76
CA ALA A 55 -15.64 5.75 6.11
C ALA A 55 -16.27 6.48 4.93
N TRP A 56 -15.47 7.16 4.10
CA TRP A 56 -16.00 8.15 3.18
C TRP A 56 -15.76 7.86 1.71
N GLN A 57 -14.84 6.97 1.31
CA GLN A 57 -14.45 6.75 -0.08
C GLN A 57 -15.65 6.41 -0.99
N ASP A 58 -16.55 5.57 -0.50
CA ASP A 58 -17.75 5.10 -1.20
C ASP A 58 -19.05 5.59 -0.55
N ALA A 59 -18.95 6.56 0.37
CA ALA A 59 -20.12 7.15 1.01
C ALA A 59 -20.92 8.01 0.02
N PRO A 60 -22.26 8.06 0.16
CA PRO A 60 -23.10 8.92 -0.66
C PRO A 60 -22.78 10.40 -0.42
N ASP A 61 -23.22 11.22 -1.36
CA ASP A 61 -22.99 12.66 -1.30
C ASP A 61 -23.63 13.27 -0.05
N SER A 62 -22.81 13.95 0.74
CA SER A 62 -23.17 14.48 2.05
C SER A 62 -22.14 15.51 2.50
N PRO A 63 -22.45 16.38 3.47
CA PRO A 63 -21.46 17.32 4.01
C PRO A 63 -20.18 16.62 4.52
N GLY A 64 -20.31 15.44 5.12
CA GLY A 64 -19.16 14.63 5.55
C GLY A 64 -18.31 14.12 4.38
N ARG A 65 -18.96 13.68 3.29
CA ARG A 65 -18.27 13.29 2.05
C ARG A 65 -17.53 14.48 1.42
N GLN A 66 -18.13 15.66 1.41
CA GLN A 66 -17.49 16.87 0.89
C GLN A 66 -16.27 17.28 1.73
N ALA A 67 -16.35 17.19 3.06
CA ALA A 67 -15.21 17.40 3.95
C ALA A 67 -14.08 16.39 3.70
N TYR A 68 -14.43 15.11 3.47
CA TYR A 68 -13.47 14.09 3.06
C TYR A 68 -12.79 14.42 1.73
N LEU A 69 -13.52 14.90 0.72
CA LEU A 69 -12.92 15.28 -0.58
C LEU A 69 -11.89 16.41 -0.44
N ALA A 70 -12.19 17.41 0.39
CA ALA A 70 -11.23 18.48 0.70
C ALA A 70 -10.00 17.95 1.46
N TRP A 71 -10.21 17.07 2.44
CA TRP A 71 -9.11 16.37 3.13
C TRP A 71 -8.27 15.54 2.15
N LYS A 72 -8.91 14.78 1.26
CA LYS A 72 -8.27 13.92 0.25
C LYS A 72 -7.40 14.73 -0.70
N ALA A 73 -7.89 15.88 -1.18
CA ALA A 73 -7.12 16.77 -2.04
C ALA A 73 -5.81 17.23 -1.37
N ARG A 74 -5.87 17.63 -0.09
CA ARG A 74 -4.67 18.00 0.69
C ARG A 74 -3.74 16.81 0.88
N LYS A 75 -4.27 15.63 1.21
CA LYS A 75 -3.47 14.42 1.41
C LYS A 75 -2.78 13.96 0.12
N VAL A 76 -3.46 14.07 -1.04
CA VAL A 76 -2.87 13.80 -2.36
C VAL A 76 -1.74 14.77 -2.67
N ALA A 77 -1.95 16.08 -2.45
CA ALA A 77 -0.90 17.07 -2.65
C ALA A 77 0.32 16.81 -1.76
N GLN A 78 0.10 16.42 -0.50
CA GLN A 78 1.17 16.00 0.41
C GLN A 78 1.93 14.79 -0.15
N ILE A 79 1.22 13.73 -0.57
CA ILE A 79 1.84 12.51 -1.10
C ILE A 79 2.69 12.81 -2.34
N LEU A 80 2.17 13.61 -3.28
CA LEU A 80 2.90 13.99 -4.49
C LEU A 80 4.12 14.89 -4.22
N GLY A 81 4.13 15.60 -3.09
CA GLY A 81 5.25 16.43 -2.67
C GLY A 81 6.31 15.70 -1.83
N LEU A 82 6.08 14.45 -1.44
CA LEU A 82 7.01 13.67 -0.63
C LEU A 82 7.97 12.86 -1.51
N PRO A 83 9.23 12.68 -1.08
CA PRO A 83 10.16 11.83 -1.79
C PRO A 83 9.82 10.34 -1.57
N GLU A 84 10.26 9.47 -2.48
CA GLU A 84 9.84 8.06 -2.53
C GLU A 84 10.15 7.30 -1.23
N GLU A 85 11.29 7.57 -0.59
CA GLU A 85 11.72 6.95 0.66
C GLU A 85 10.80 7.24 1.85
N LYS A 86 9.94 8.26 1.75
CA LYS A 86 8.90 8.56 2.74
C LYS A 86 7.60 7.82 2.45
N LEU A 87 7.33 7.53 1.18
CA LEU A 87 6.09 6.89 0.71
C LEU A 87 6.17 5.36 0.80
N LEU A 88 7.32 4.79 0.46
CA LEU A 88 7.51 3.36 0.33
C LEU A 88 8.62 2.86 1.25
N ARG A 89 8.41 1.68 1.82
CA ARG A 89 9.44 0.88 2.48
C ARG A 89 9.85 -0.23 1.53
N ALA A 90 11.14 -0.46 1.41
CA ALA A 90 11.70 -1.55 0.63
C ALA A 90 12.66 -2.36 1.50
N VAL A 91 12.52 -3.69 1.49
CA VAL A 91 13.42 -4.62 2.18
C VAL A 91 13.83 -5.73 1.23
N MET A 92 15.14 -5.93 1.11
CA MET A 92 15.71 -7.07 0.40
C MET A 92 15.47 -8.33 1.23
N LEU A 93 14.85 -9.33 0.61
CA LEU A 93 14.71 -10.64 1.23
C LEU A 93 16.04 -11.40 1.13
N PRO A 94 16.39 -12.20 2.16
CA PRO A 94 17.54 -13.08 2.08
C PRO A 94 17.37 -14.05 0.90
N SER A 95 18.45 -14.23 0.12
CA SER A 95 18.46 -15.21 -0.97
C SER A 95 18.23 -16.60 -0.38
N GLN A 96 17.17 -17.27 -0.80
CA GLN A 96 17.01 -18.69 -0.49
C GLN A 96 18.09 -19.44 -1.25
N GLN A 97 19.09 -19.97 -0.52
CA GLN A 97 20.04 -20.91 -1.08
C GLN A 97 19.26 -22.19 -1.43
N ALA A 98 19.30 -22.55 -2.71
CA ALA A 98 18.75 -23.80 -3.23
C ALA A 98 19.60 -24.99 -2.82
#